data_AF-A0A521LKI7-F1
#
_entry.id   AF-A0A521LKI7-F1
#
_cell.length_a   1.000
_cell.length_b   1.000
_cell.length_c   1.000
_cell.angle_alpha   90.00
_cell.angle_beta   90.00
_cell.angle_gamma   90.00
#
_symmetry.space_group_name_H-M   'P 1'
#
loop_
_entity.id
_entity.type
_entity.pdbx_description
1 polymer ?
#
loop_
_entity_poly.entity_id
_entity_poly.type
_entity_poly.pdbx_seq_one_letter_code
_entity_poly.pdbx_strand_id
1 'polypeptide(L)'
;MGWGEAEGSGRGLITREESMLKGMKIGPKFGLLVAVTAVVVTMIGLFFAYRQEQDKMLMMLEGRGKIIEAQTQVTRAYIAKNYVSKIKDSKAGSLITITKDHASDPHGIPLPATATREISEELSKTGLFNARLISAAPLNPANASKDAFEMEALKAIMSGAESYSKVEDSGGVLTFRRASPDKATATACIGCHAGKQMGDVLGVLSVSIPMNAIQTASNASLRTTGGTIAMVVLGTLAMMYLLLQWIVIKPLAHMTVIAHDIAEGEGDLTKRVPVDGRDEIAELGGWFNVFIEKLQGMIGKVAHVTDKVAAASVQLSATAEEMSKGVEGVTSRAAQTATAVEEMNATVGEVAQNSGKAATMAQETVQTAQGGRDVVSETIAGMQQISDAVTQSASIIAALGKSSDQIGEIVRTIEDIADQTNLLALNAAIEAARAGEQGRGFAVVA
;
A
#
# COMPACT_ATOMS: atom_id res chain seq x y z
N MET A 1 7.76 -33.48 26.18
CA MET A 1 9.20 -33.41 25.87
C MET A 1 9.35 -32.66 24.56
N GLY A 2 10.19 -31.62 24.53
CA GLY A 2 10.47 -30.86 23.31
C GLY A 2 10.12 -29.37 23.38
N TRP A 3 10.68 -28.64 24.35
CA TRP A 3 10.83 -27.18 24.23
C TRP A 3 12.19 -26.96 23.57
N GLY A 4 12.19 -26.81 22.24
CA GLY A 4 13.37 -26.54 21.43
C GLY A 4 13.55 -25.03 21.24
N GLU A 5 14.78 -24.59 21.46
CA GLU A 5 15.28 -23.22 21.39
C GLU A 5 14.82 -22.45 20.15
N ALA A 6 14.20 -21.29 20.40
CA ALA A 6 14.03 -20.22 19.42
C ALA A 6 14.86 -18.99 19.85
N GLU A 7 16.12 -19.18 20.21
CA GLU A 7 17.09 -18.10 20.43
C GLU A 7 18.07 -18.06 19.25
N GLY A 8 17.62 -17.55 18.09
CA GLY A 8 18.47 -17.50 16.90
C GLY A 8 18.14 -16.42 15.86
N SER A 9 16.90 -15.96 15.73
CA SER A 9 16.53 -15.05 14.62
C SER A 9 16.79 -13.55 14.88
N GLY A 10 16.95 -13.14 16.15
CA GLY A 10 17.08 -11.71 16.51
C GLY A 10 18.40 -11.03 16.09
N ARG A 11 19.54 -11.75 16.08
CA ARG A 11 20.85 -11.15 15.75
C ARG A 11 21.07 -10.94 14.25
N GLY A 12 20.39 -11.70 13.39
CA GLY A 12 20.47 -11.54 11.94
C GLY A 12 19.70 -10.32 11.41
N LEU A 13 18.60 -9.96 12.08
CA LEU A 13 17.77 -8.81 11.70
C LEU A 13 18.44 -7.48 12.06
N ILE A 14 19.05 -7.36 13.24
CA ILE A 14 19.74 -6.13 13.68
C ILE A 14 20.93 -5.79 12.76
N THR A 15 21.69 -6.81 12.34
CA THR A 15 22.83 -6.62 11.42
C THR A 15 22.39 -6.28 9.99
N ARG A 16 21.21 -6.73 9.55
CA ARG A 16 20.63 -6.42 8.24
C ARG A 16 19.97 -5.04 8.22
N GLU A 17 19.34 -4.62 9.32
CA GLU A 17 18.79 -3.27 9.51
C GLU A 17 19.90 -2.21 9.54
N GLU A 18 20.98 -2.43 10.30
CA GLU A 18 22.16 -1.55 10.27
C GLU A 18 22.84 -1.51 8.90
N SER A 19 22.85 -2.63 8.17
CA SER A 19 23.41 -2.72 6.81
C SER A 19 22.57 -1.95 5.79
N MET A 20 21.24 -2.08 5.83
CA MET A 20 20.34 -1.34 4.93
C MET A 20 20.33 0.16 5.25
N LEU A 21 20.34 0.54 6.53
CA LEU A 21 20.48 1.94 6.96
C LEU A 21 21.80 2.55 6.49
N LYS A 22 22.90 1.77 6.45
CA LYS A 22 24.20 2.20 5.87
C LYS A 22 24.18 2.30 4.34
N GLY A 23 23.30 1.56 3.66
CA GLY A 23 23.20 1.52 2.20
C GLY A 23 22.44 2.71 1.59
N MET A 24 21.54 3.33 2.37
CA MET A 24 20.76 4.48 1.91
C MET A 24 21.61 5.75 1.86
N LYS A 25 22.17 6.00 0.68
CA LYS A 25 22.90 7.22 0.35
C LYS A 25 21.98 8.18 -0.39
N ILE A 26 22.30 9.47 -0.30
CA ILE A 26 21.74 10.48 -1.19
C ILE A 26 21.88 9.97 -2.63
N GLY A 27 20.77 9.97 -3.37
CA GLY A 27 20.77 9.49 -4.75
C GLY A 27 21.82 10.22 -5.58
N PRO A 28 22.55 9.53 -6.47
CA PRO A 28 23.69 10.10 -7.20
C PRO A 28 23.30 11.33 -8.03
N LYS A 29 22.03 11.40 -8.49
CA LYS A 29 21.49 12.56 -9.21
C LYS A 29 21.42 13.82 -8.35
N PHE A 30 20.99 13.71 -7.09
CA PHE A 30 20.92 14.85 -6.19
C PHE A 30 22.32 15.32 -5.77
N GLY A 31 23.23 14.38 -5.48
CA GLY A 31 24.63 14.70 -5.21
C GLY A 31 25.30 15.42 -6.40
N LEU A 32 25.05 14.95 -7.62
CA LEU A 32 25.54 15.59 -8.85
C LEU A 32 24.97 17.00 -9.02
N LEU A 33 23.65 17.19 -8.81
CA LEU A 33 23.01 18.51 -8.90
C LEU A 33 23.66 19.52 -7.95
N VAL A 34 23.77 19.16 -6.67
CA VAL A 34 24.37 20.03 -5.64
C VAL A 34 25.82 20.35 -5.97
N ALA A 35 26.60 19.35 -6.39
CA ALA A 35 28.00 19.56 -6.77
C ALA A 35 28.14 20.51 -7.97
N VAL A 36 27.33 20.32 -9.02
CA VAL A 36 27.33 21.20 -10.20
C VAL A 36 26.94 22.62 -9.81
N THR A 37 25.88 22.81 -9.02
CA THR A 37 25.47 24.14 -8.56
C THR A 37 26.56 24.81 -7.73
N ALA A 38 27.19 24.08 -6.80
CA ALA A 38 28.28 24.62 -5.99
C ALA A 38 29.49 25.04 -6.83
N VAL A 39 29.86 24.25 -7.84
CA VAL A 39 30.94 24.61 -8.79
C VAL A 39 30.59 25.88 -9.57
N VAL A 40 29.37 25.96 -10.12
CA VAL A 40 28.94 27.14 -10.89
C VAL A 40 28.95 28.41 -10.03
N VAL A 41 28.37 28.36 -8.83
CA VAL A 41 28.35 29.51 -7.91
C VAL A 41 29.76 29.91 -7.49
N THR A 42 30.63 28.94 -7.21
CA THR A 42 32.03 29.20 -6.84
C THR A 42 32.80 29.84 -7.99
N MET A 43 32.62 29.35 -9.22
CA MET A 43 33.26 29.91 -10.42
C MET A 43 32.82 31.36 -10.67
N ILE A 44 31.52 31.66 -10.52
CA ILE A 44 31.01 33.03 -10.62
C ILE A 44 31.62 33.92 -9.53
N GLY A 45 31.64 33.46 -8.28
CA GLY A 45 32.23 34.22 -7.16
C GLY A 45 33.71 34.52 -7.36
N LEU A 46 34.49 33.53 -7.80
CA LEU A 46 35.92 33.69 -8.13
C LEU A 46 36.13 34.65 -9.30
N PHE A 47 35.28 34.60 -10.33
CA PHE A 47 35.34 35.54 -11.45
C PHE A 47 35.13 36.98 -10.99
N PHE A 48 34.13 37.24 -10.15
CA PHE A 48 33.89 38.57 -9.59
C PHE A 48 35.02 39.02 -8.66
N ALA A 49 35.53 38.14 -7.79
CA ALA A 49 36.66 38.45 -6.91
C ALA A 49 37.92 38.80 -7.72
N TYR A 50 38.19 38.05 -8.79
CA TYR A 50 39.31 38.33 -9.70
C TYR A 50 39.15 39.68 -10.40
N ARG A 51 37.97 39.96 -10.96
CA ARG A 51 37.62 41.25 -11.57
C ARG A 51 37.84 42.40 -10.58
N GLN A 52 37.32 42.26 -9.37
CA GLN A 52 37.42 43.28 -8.33
C GLN A 52 38.88 43.56 -7.94
N GLU A 53 39.72 42.53 -7.85
CA GLU A 53 41.13 42.70 -7.52
C GLU A 53 41.91 43.41 -8.63
N GLN A 54 41.59 43.12 -9.90
CA GLN A 54 42.15 43.82 -11.06
C GLN A 54 41.78 45.32 -11.06
N ASP A 55 40.50 45.64 -10.83
CA ASP A 55 40.01 47.02 -10.81
C ASP A 55 40.65 47.83 -9.65
N LYS A 56 40.77 47.21 -8.47
CA LYS A 56 41.48 47.82 -7.32
C LYS A 56 42.95 48.10 -7.64
N MET A 57 43.63 47.15 -8.28
CA MET A 57 45.04 47.30 -8.65
C MET A 57 45.24 48.47 -9.61
N LEU A 58 44.41 48.59 -10.65
CA LEU A 58 44.48 49.69 -11.61
C LEU A 58 44.22 51.05 -10.93
N MET A 59 43.20 51.14 -10.08
CA MET A 59 42.90 52.36 -9.32
C MET A 59 44.06 52.77 -8.40
N MET A 60 44.68 51.81 -7.73
CA MET A 60 45.85 52.05 -6.87
C MET A 60 47.06 52.55 -7.68
N LEU A 61 47.30 51.96 -8.86
CA LEU A 61 48.36 52.35 -9.77
C LEU A 61 48.15 53.75 -10.35
N GLU A 62 46.91 54.09 -10.75
CA GLU A 62 46.56 55.46 -11.17
C GLU A 62 46.80 56.47 -10.05
N GLY A 63 46.37 56.16 -8.83
CA GLY A 63 46.58 57.01 -7.66
C GLY A 63 48.07 57.24 -7.36
N ARG A 64 48.86 56.16 -7.34
CA ARG A 64 50.32 56.25 -7.16
C ARG A 64 51.00 57.04 -8.29
N GLY A 65 50.60 56.79 -9.53
CA GLY A 65 51.08 57.52 -10.70
C GLY A 65 50.87 59.03 -10.55
N LYS A 66 49.65 59.46 -10.20
CA LYS A 66 49.34 60.89 -9.96
C LYS A 66 50.21 61.51 -8.87
N ILE A 67 50.47 60.78 -7.78
CA ILE A 67 51.33 61.28 -6.69
C ILE A 67 52.77 61.45 -7.16
N ILE A 68 53.31 60.47 -7.88
CA ILE A 68 54.68 60.53 -8.43
C ILE A 68 54.80 61.67 -9.45
N GLU A 69 53.81 61.83 -10.32
CA GLU A 69 53.76 62.93 -11.30
C GLU A 69 53.81 64.29 -10.60
N ALA A 70 52.93 64.50 -9.62
CA ALA A 70 52.88 65.74 -8.84
C ALA A 70 54.21 65.99 -8.09
N GLN A 71 54.76 64.98 -7.43
CA GLN A 71 56.04 65.07 -6.73
C GLN A 71 57.18 65.43 -7.68
N THR A 72 57.21 64.83 -8.87
CA THR A 72 58.24 65.10 -9.89
C THR A 72 58.14 66.54 -10.40
N GLN A 73 56.93 67.02 -10.69
CA GLN A 73 56.70 68.40 -11.13
C GLN A 73 57.06 69.42 -10.04
N VAL A 74 56.69 69.16 -8.79
CA VAL A 74 57.02 70.03 -7.64
C VAL A 74 58.53 70.05 -7.41
N THR A 75 59.20 68.89 -7.44
CA THR A 75 60.65 68.79 -7.27
C THR A 75 61.37 69.56 -8.38
N ARG A 76 60.95 69.42 -9.63
CA ARG A 76 61.51 70.17 -10.75
C ARG A 76 61.28 71.68 -10.60
N ALA A 77 60.08 72.10 -10.22
CA ALA A 77 59.78 73.51 -9.99
C ALA A 77 60.65 74.09 -8.87
N TYR A 78 60.87 73.31 -7.80
CA TYR A 78 61.78 73.66 -6.71
C TYR A 78 63.22 73.80 -7.20
N ILE A 79 63.72 72.86 -8.01
CA ILE A 79 65.06 72.93 -8.63
C ILE A 79 65.20 74.18 -9.49
N ALA A 80 64.23 74.43 -10.37
CA ALA A 80 64.23 75.58 -11.27
C ALA A 80 64.23 76.91 -10.50
N LYS A 81 63.41 77.03 -9.46
CA LYS A 81 63.27 78.27 -8.67
C LYS A 81 64.44 78.50 -7.71
N ASN A 82 64.82 77.49 -6.93
CA ASN A 82 65.75 77.68 -5.81
C ASN A 82 67.21 77.42 -6.14
N TYR A 83 67.50 76.64 -7.18
CA TYR A 83 68.88 76.42 -7.61
C TYR A 83 69.15 77.22 -8.89
N VAL A 84 68.43 76.92 -9.97
CA VAL A 84 68.76 77.50 -11.29
C VAL A 84 68.56 79.02 -11.32
N SER A 85 67.38 79.54 -10.91
CA SER A 85 67.13 81.00 -10.90
C SER A 85 68.06 81.72 -9.92
N LYS A 86 68.11 81.29 -8.65
CA LYS A 86 68.92 81.98 -7.61
C LYS A 86 70.42 82.00 -7.94
N ILE A 87 70.96 80.93 -8.54
CA ILE A 87 72.36 80.90 -8.97
C ILE A 87 72.59 81.89 -10.11
N LYS A 88 71.70 81.90 -11.12
CA LYS A 88 71.76 82.84 -12.24
C LYS A 88 71.64 84.30 -11.80
N ASP A 89 70.82 84.56 -10.78
CA ASP A 89 70.61 85.89 -10.20
C ASP A 89 71.70 86.30 -9.20
N SER A 90 72.64 85.39 -8.87
CA SER A 90 73.75 85.66 -7.94
C SER A 90 74.92 86.38 -8.61
N LYS A 91 75.85 86.90 -7.80
CA LYS A 91 77.11 87.52 -8.31
C LYS A 91 77.98 86.54 -9.11
N ALA A 92 77.81 85.23 -8.91
CA ALA A 92 78.52 84.18 -9.66
C ALA A 92 77.73 83.69 -10.89
N GLY A 93 76.52 84.20 -11.13
CA GLY A 93 75.63 83.72 -12.18
C GLY A 93 76.17 83.90 -13.60
N SER A 94 77.02 84.90 -13.84
CA SER A 94 77.71 85.10 -15.11
C SER A 94 78.84 84.10 -15.37
N LEU A 95 79.28 83.37 -14.35
CA LEU A 95 80.34 82.35 -14.43
C LEU A 95 79.77 80.94 -14.55
N ILE A 96 78.46 80.75 -14.38
CA ILE A 96 77.80 79.43 -14.34
C ILE A 96 76.91 79.27 -15.57
N THR A 97 77.10 78.17 -16.30
CA THR A 97 76.35 77.87 -17.51
C THR A 97 75.26 76.86 -17.22
N ILE A 98 74.01 77.16 -17.58
CA ILE A 98 72.93 76.16 -17.55
C ILE A 98 72.98 75.41 -18.88
N THR A 99 73.44 74.16 -18.86
CA THR A 99 73.69 73.40 -20.08
C THR A 99 73.10 71.99 -20.02
N LYS A 100 72.88 71.40 -21.20
CA LYS A 100 72.48 70.00 -21.34
C LYS A 100 73.63 69.04 -21.04
N ASP A 101 74.88 69.47 -21.27
CA ASP A 101 76.11 68.69 -21.04
C ASP A 101 76.87 69.25 -19.84
N HIS A 102 76.22 69.23 -18.68
CA HIS A 102 76.75 69.81 -17.46
C HIS A 102 77.89 68.98 -16.84
N ALA A 103 77.97 67.69 -17.16
CA ALA A 103 79.00 66.80 -16.63
C ALA A 103 80.40 67.11 -17.20
N SER A 104 80.45 67.65 -18.41
CA SER A 104 81.69 67.98 -19.12
C SER A 104 82.14 69.44 -18.92
N ASP A 105 81.33 70.26 -18.25
CA ASP A 105 81.58 71.69 -17.98
C ASP A 105 81.82 71.90 -16.47
N PRO A 106 83.04 72.28 -16.04
CA PRO A 106 83.36 72.54 -14.63
C PRO A 106 82.49 73.61 -13.96
N HIS A 107 81.85 74.48 -14.75
CA HIS A 107 80.92 75.51 -14.28
C HIS A 107 79.49 75.28 -14.79
N GLY A 108 79.21 74.07 -15.31
CA GLY A 108 77.92 73.68 -15.82
C GLY A 108 76.98 73.20 -14.71
N ILE A 109 75.74 73.69 -14.72
CA ILE A 109 74.65 73.08 -13.95
C ILE A 109 73.59 72.50 -14.90
N PRO A 110 72.95 71.37 -14.54
CA PRO A 110 71.97 70.73 -15.40
C PRO A 110 70.73 71.60 -15.57
N LEU A 111 70.12 71.53 -16.77
CA LEU A 111 68.74 71.98 -16.96
C LEU A 111 67.81 71.29 -15.92
N PRO A 112 66.76 71.95 -15.41
CA PRO A 112 65.82 71.33 -14.47
C PRO A 112 65.24 69.99 -14.98
N ALA A 113 64.98 69.89 -16.28
CA ALA A 113 64.52 68.65 -16.91
C ALA A 113 65.62 67.56 -16.94
N THR A 114 66.88 67.93 -17.15
CA THR A 114 68.03 67.02 -17.09
C THR A 114 68.23 66.49 -15.67
N ALA A 115 68.18 67.35 -14.65
CA ALA A 115 68.28 66.95 -13.24
C ALA A 115 67.13 66.02 -12.83
N THR A 116 65.90 66.33 -13.26
CA THR A 116 64.73 65.49 -12.98
C THR A 116 64.87 64.10 -13.60
N ARG A 117 65.38 64.02 -14.84
CA ARG A 117 65.67 62.76 -15.52
C ARG A 117 66.73 61.95 -14.77
N GLU A 118 67.84 62.55 -14.37
CA GLU A 118 68.93 61.85 -13.67
C GLU A 118 68.51 61.32 -12.30
N ILE A 119 67.74 62.11 -11.54
CA ILE A 119 67.12 61.65 -10.29
C ILE A 119 66.20 60.45 -10.55
N SER A 120 65.42 60.51 -11.63
CA SER A 120 64.48 59.44 -11.99
C SER A 120 65.19 58.18 -12.50
N GLU A 121 66.31 58.32 -13.20
CA GLU A 121 67.17 57.20 -13.62
C GLU A 121 67.80 56.50 -12.41
N GLU A 122 68.21 57.26 -11.38
CA GLU A 122 68.72 56.70 -10.13
C GLU A 122 67.62 55.99 -9.33
N LEU A 123 66.43 56.59 -9.23
CA LEU A 123 65.25 55.96 -8.62
C LEU A 123 64.82 54.69 -9.36
N SER A 124 64.95 54.67 -10.69
CA SER A 124 64.64 53.49 -11.49
C SER A 124 65.54 52.30 -11.15
N LYS A 125 66.80 52.52 -10.75
CA LYS A 125 67.70 51.43 -10.32
C LYS A 125 67.25 50.76 -9.03
N THR A 126 66.50 51.47 -8.19
CA THR A 126 65.89 50.90 -6.97
C THR A 126 64.64 50.06 -7.25
N GLY A 127 64.15 50.06 -8.50
CA GLY A 127 62.95 49.31 -8.91
C GLY A 127 61.62 49.94 -8.46
N LEU A 128 61.62 51.19 -8.00
CA LEU A 128 60.41 51.87 -7.53
C LEU A 128 59.57 52.44 -8.68
N PHE A 129 60.13 53.37 -9.44
CA PHE A 129 59.52 53.95 -10.63
C PHE A 129 60.59 54.63 -11.49
N ASN A 130 60.25 54.90 -12.75
CA ASN A 130 61.02 55.75 -13.64
C ASN A 130 60.12 56.89 -14.12
N ALA A 131 60.57 58.13 -14.00
CA ALA A 131 59.87 59.30 -14.51
C ALA A 131 60.68 59.99 -15.60
N ARG A 132 60.06 60.27 -16.74
CA ARG A 132 60.71 60.89 -17.90
C ARG A 132 59.91 62.09 -18.38
N LEU A 133 60.63 63.18 -18.62
CA LEU A 133 60.11 64.36 -19.29
C LEU A 133 60.37 64.21 -20.78
N ILE A 134 59.31 64.24 -21.57
CA ILE A 134 59.33 64.01 -23.01
C ILE A 134 58.81 65.26 -23.69
N SER A 135 59.50 65.73 -24.73
CA SER A 135 59.04 66.89 -25.51
C SER A 135 59.14 66.60 -26.99
N ALA A 136 58.22 67.20 -27.77
CA ALA A 136 58.25 67.15 -29.23
C ALA A 136 59.46 67.91 -29.81
N ALA A 137 59.96 68.93 -29.10
CA ALA A 137 61.14 69.71 -29.47
C ALA A 137 62.07 69.86 -28.25
N PRO A 138 62.77 68.78 -27.85
CA PRO A 138 63.51 68.77 -26.59
C PRO A 138 64.84 69.54 -26.70
N LEU A 139 65.14 70.38 -25.71
CA LEU A 139 66.44 71.06 -25.59
C LEU A 139 67.61 70.07 -25.41
N ASN A 140 67.34 68.97 -24.70
CA ASN A 140 68.25 67.84 -24.56
C ASN A 140 67.67 66.64 -25.34
N PRO A 141 68.35 66.10 -26.37
CA PRO A 141 67.87 64.96 -27.16
C PRO A 141 67.47 63.73 -26.33
N ALA A 142 68.02 63.56 -25.12
CA ALA A 142 67.62 62.49 -24.19
C ALA A 142 66.14 62.54 -23.76
N ASN A 143 65.48 63.68 -23.94
CA ASN A 143 64.06 63.92 -23.66
C ASN A 143 63.17 63.75 -24.92
N ALA A 144 63.70 63.19 -26.00
CA ALA A 144 62.88 62.71 -27.11
C ALA A 144 62.12 61.43 -26.69
N SER A 145 60.99 61.17 -27.35
CA SER A 145 60.23 59.92 -27.20
C SER A 145 61.08 58.73 -27.63
N LYS A 146 61.12 57.67 -26.82
CA LYS A 146 61.92 56.46 -27.07
C LYS A 146 61.11 55.25 -27.52
N ASP A 147 59.80 55.25 -27.28
CA ASP A 147 58.94 54.10 -27.54
C ASP A 147 57.51 54.49 -27.98
N ALA A 148 56.72 53.47 -28.32
CA ALA A 148 55.35 53.64 -28.80
C ALA A 148 54.44 54.32 -27.78
N PHE A 149 54.54 53.94 -26.49
CA PHE A 149 53.76 54.57 -25.43
C PHE A 149 54.06 56.06 -25.33
N GLU A 150 55.33 56.48 -25.37
CA GLU A 150 55.72 57.89 -25.27
C GLU A 150 55.22 58.70 -26.49
N MET A 151 55.23 58.11 -27.69
CA MET A 151 54.67 58.75 -28.88
C MET A 151 53.15 58.90 -28.81
N GLU A 152 52.44 57.85 -28.39
CA GLU A 152 50.99 57.85 -28.20
C GLU A 152 50.57 58.83 -27.10
N ALA A 153 51.28 58.82 -25.97
CA ALA A 153 51.09 59.74 -24.86
C ALA A 153 51.33 61.19 -25.30
N LEU A 154 52.43 61.47 -26.01
CA LEU A 154 52.72 62.81 -26.52
C LEU A 154 51.61 63.29 -27.44
N LYS A 155 51.12 62.46 -28.36
CA LYS A 155 49.98 62.78 -29.23
C LYS A 155 48.70 63.07 -28.42
N ALA A 156 48.33 62.18 -27.50
CA ALA A 156 47.11 62.29 -26.71
C ALA A 156 47.11 63.55 -25.83
N ILE A 157 48.21 63.80 -25.11
CA ILE A 157 48.34 64.93 -24.19
C ILE A 157 48.41 66.26 -24.96
N MET A 158 49.16 66.32 -26.06
CA MET A 158 49.21 67.53 -26.91
C MET A 158 47.85 67.83 -27.57
N SER A 159 47.01 66.81 -27.76
CA SER A 159 45.62 66.97 -28.24
C SER A 159 44.61 67.35 -27.16
N GLY A 160 45.04 67.52 -25.90
CA GLY A 160 44.21 68.00 -24.79
C GLY A 160 43.79 66.94 -23.77
N ALA A 161 44.30 65.71 -23.84
CA ALA A 161 44.02 64.69 -22.82
C ALA A 161 44.66 65.07 -21.47
N GLU A 162 43.93 64.86 -20.37
CA GLU A 162 44.45 65.11 -19.02
C GLU A 162 45.45 64.04 -18.55
N SER A 163 45.31 62.82 -19.05
CA SER A 163 46.30 61.76 -18.87
C SER A 163 46.15 60.66 -19.92
N TYR A 164 47.21 59.91 -20.12
CA TYR A 164 47.21 58.67 -20.92
C TYR A 164 47.87 57.57 -20.10
N SER A 165 47.24 56.41 -19.96
CA SER A 165 47.82 55.32 -19.19
C SER A 165 47.58 53.98 -19.85
N LYS A 166 48.54 53.08 -19.68
CA LYS A 166 48.53 51.74 -20.26
C LYS A 166 49.33 50.80 -19.37
N VAL A 167 48.87 49.55 -19.28
CA VAL A 167 49.68 48.46 -18.75
C VAL A 167 50.29 47.74 -19.94
N GLU A 168 51.61 47.65 -19.99
CA GLU A 168 52.33 46.96 -21.06
C GLU A 168 53.53 46.20 -20.52
N ASP A 169 53.99 45.21 -21.29
CA ASP A 169 55.24 44.53 -21.00
C ASP A 169 56.40 45.41 -21.49
N SER A 170 57.24 45.85 -20.55
CA SER A 170 58.44 46.63 -20.84
C SER A 170 59.67 45.84 -20.42
N GLY A 171 60.16 44.98 -21.31
CA GLY A 171 61.40 44.22 -21.11
C GLY A 171 61.25 42.97 -20.24
N GLY A 172 60.12 42.28 -20.31
CA GLY A 172 59.79 41.09 -19.52
C GLY A 172 59.16 41.40 -18.16
N VAL A 173 58.87 42.68 -17.90
CA VAL A 173 58.24 43.14 -16.66
C VAL A 173 56.99 43.94 -17.01
N LEU A 174 55.84 43.44 -16.56
CA LEU A 174 54.57 44.14 -16.67
C LEU A 174 54.70 45.49 -15.94
N THR A 175 54.49 46.58 -16.67
CA THR A 175 54.74 47.93 -16.18
C THR A 175 53.51 48.78 -16.44
N PHE A 176 53.03 49.45 -15.39
CA PHE A 176 52.01 50.47 -15.52
C PHE A 176 52.67 51.78 -15.90
N ARG A 177 52.30 52.32 -17.05
CA ARG A 177 52.80 53.60 -17.54
C ARG A 177 51.68 54.60 -17.56
N ARG A 178 51.93 55.76 -17.00
CA ARG A 178 51.00 56.90 -16.96
C ARG A 178 51.73 58.14 -17.44
N ALA A 179 51.06 58.91 -18.26
CA ALA A 179 51.54 60.16 -18.79
C ALA A 179 50.58 61.29 -18.46
N SER A 180 51.14 62.45 -18.10
CA SER A 180 50.40 63.67 -17.81
C SER A 180 51.03 64.89 -18.51
N PRO A 181 50.27 65.99 -18.68
CA PRO A 181 50.80 67.23 -19.22
C PRO A 181 51.92 67.76 -18.35
N ASP A 182 53.09 67.96 -18.95
CA ASP A 182 54.20 68.62 -18.31
C ASP A 182 54.03 70.14 -18.41
N LYS A 183 53.47 70.76 -17.37
CA LYS A 183 53.13 72.19 -17.38
C LYS A 183 54.30 73.06 -16.93
N ALA A 184 54.38 74.28 -17.46
CA ALA A 184 55.27 75.33 -16.96
C ALA A 184 54.83 75.77 -15.56
N THR A 185 55.46 75.23 -14.51
CA THR A 185 55.09 75.45 -13.10
C THR A 185 55.97 76.46 -12.37
N ALA A 186 57.00 77.00 -13.02
CA ALA A 186 57.87 78.04 -12.48
C ALA A 186 58.22 79.10 -13.54
N THR A 187 58.39 80.35 -13.12
CA THR A 187 58.77 81.47 -14.02
C THR A 187 60.09 81.21 -14.75
N ALA A 188 61.00 80.48 -14.13
CA ALA A 188 62.26 80.04 -14.73
C ALA A 188 62.07 79.15 -15.98
N CYS A 189 60.94 78.45 -16.12
CA CYS A 189 60.65 77.65 -17.30
C CYS A 189 60.50 78.51 -18.56
N ILE A 190 59.91 79.71 -18.44
CA ILE A 190 59.64 80.62 -19.56
C ILE A 190 60.95 81.19 -20.12
N GLY A 191 62.00 81.30 -19.30
CA GLY A 191 63.31 81.78 -19.73
C GLY A 191 64.00 80.90 -20.79
N CYS A 192 63.67 79.60 -20.84
CA CYS A 192 64.19 78.66 -21.84
C CYS A 192 63.13 78.25 -22.89
N HIS A 193 61.84 78.42 -22.58
CA HIS A 193 60.72 78.10 -23.48
C HIS A 193 60.03 79.37 -23.96
N ALA A 194 60.68 80.07 -24.90
CA ALA A 194 60.16 81.32 -25.46
C ALA A 194 58.77 81.14 -26.10
N GLY A 195 57.86 82.09 -25.84
CA GLY A 195 56.48 82.05 -26.36
C GLY A 195 55.49 81.20 -25.55
N LYS A 196 55.91 80.65 -24.40
CA LYS A 196 55.05 79.91 -23.47
C LYS A 196 54.78 80.71 -22.19
N GLN A 197 53.60 80.52 -21.62
CA GLN A 197 53.18 81.12 -20.34
C GLN A 197 53.13 80.07 -19.22
N MET A 198 53.03 80.55 -17.97
CA MET A 198 52.79 79.66 -16.83
C MET A 198 51.51 78.86 -17.05
N GLY A 199 51.56 77.55 -16.80
CA GLY A 199 50.44 76.64 -17.05
C GLY A 199 50.40 76.02 -18.45
N ASP A 200 51.15 76.56 -19.42
CA ASP A 200 51.24 75.95 -20.76
C ASP A 200 51.92 74.59 -20.68
N VAL A 201 51.48 73.68 -21.55
CA VAL A 201 52.08 72.35 -21.69
C VAL A 201 53.38 72.45 -22.49
N LEU A 202 54.48 72.08 -21.86
CA LEU A 202 55.84 72.06 -22.42
C LEU A 202 56.20 70.70 -23.04
N GLY A 203 55.50 69.65 -22.61
CA GLY A 203 55.73 68.28 -23.03
C GLY A 203 54.85 67.31 -22.24
N VAL A 204 55.35 66.10 -22.04
CA VAL A 204 54.70 65.03 -21.29
C VAL A 204 55.62 64.55 -20.19
N LEU A 205 55.06 64.39 -18.99
CA LEU A 205 55.70 63.65 -17.92
C LEU A 205 55.16 62.21 -17.95
N SER A 206 56.01 61.27 -18.29
CA SER A 206 55.72 59.84 -18.27
C SER A 206 56.28 59.21 -17.00
N VAL A 207 55.48 58.41 -16.30
CA VAL A 207 55.86 57.64 -15.13
C VAL A 207 55.61 56.17 -15.42
N SER A 208 56.64 55.35 -15.28
CA SER A 208 56.61 53.91 -15.42
C SER A 208 56.81 53.25 -14.06
N ILE A 209 55.84 52.44 -13.63
CA ILE A 209 55.85 51.71 -12.35
C ILE A 209 55.89 50.20 -12.65
N PRO A 210 56.97 49.49 -12.30
CA PRO A 210 57.01 48.03 -12.47
C PRO A 210 55.97 47.37 -11.56
N MET A 211 55.19 46.44 -12.11
CA MET A 211 54.10 45.78 -11.39
C MET A 211 54.51 44.49 -10.71
N ASN A 212 55.79 44.06 -10.78
CA ASN A 212 56.27 42.80 -10.20
C ASN A 212 55.90 42.65 -8.71
N ALA A 213 56.17 43.67 -7.89
CA ALA A 213 55.86 43.65 -6.45
C ALA A 213 54.36 43.74 -6.16
N ILE A 214 53.59 44.41 -7.03
CA ILE A 214 52.14 44.54 -6.91
C ILE A 214 51.46 43.24 -7.34
N GLN A 215 51.98 42.57 -8.37
CA GLN A 215 51.48 41.31 -8.89
C GLN A 215 51.71 40.16 -7.91
N THR A 216 52.88 40.10 -7.26
CA THR A 216 53.14 39.08 -6.22
C THR A 216 52.22 39.26 -5.01
N ALA A 217 52.00 40.50 -4.58
CA ALA A 217 51.04 40.82 -3.52
C ALA A 217 49.60 40.46 -3.92
N SER A 218 49.17 40.81 -5.14
CA SER A 218 47.85 40.49 -5.67
C SER A 218 47.64 38.97 -5.80
N ASN A 219 48.63 38.22 -6.29
CA ASN A 219 48.55 36.76 -6.40
C ASN A 219 48.42 36.09 -5.02
N ALA A 220 49.10 36.62 -4.00
CA ALA A 220 48.96 36.15 -2.62
C ALA A 220 47.55 36.43 -2.05
N SER A 221 47.00 37.62 -2.31
CA SER A 221 45.63 38.02 -1.98
C SER A 221 44.59 37.12 -2.67
N LEU A 222 44.77 36.86 -3.96
CA LEU A 222 43.92 35.95 -4.74
C LEU A 222 43.95 34.51 -4.20
N ARG A 223 45.13 33.99 -3.84
CA ARG A 223 45.26 32.62 -3.30
C ARG A 223 44.59 32.48 -1.93
N THR A 224 44.75 33.46 -1.05
CA THR A 224 44.14 33.45 0.29
C THR A 224 42.62 33.60 0.21
N THR A 225 42.12 34.52 -0.63
CA THR A 225 40.68 34.71 -0.87
C THR A 225 40.07 33.48 -1.55
N GLY A 226 40.71 32.92 -2.57
CA GLY A 226 40.24 31.69 -3.22
C GLY A 226 40.22 30.48 -2.30
N GLY A 227 41.26 30.32 -1.46
CA GLY A 227 41.34 29.24 -0.47
C GLY A 227 40.26 29.32 0.62
N THR A 228 39.96 30.53 1.10
CA THR A 228 38.89 30.74 2.10
C THR A 228 37.51 30.47 1.51
N ILE A 229 37.22 30.92 0.28
CA ILE A 229 35.98 30.59 -0.43
C ILE A 229 35.83 29.08 -0.59
N ALA A 230 36.88 28.38 -1.05
CA ALA A 230 36.86 26.93 -1.22
C ALA A 230 36.59 26.20 0.11
N MET A 231 37.23 26.64 1.20
CA MET A 231 37.00 26.05 2.53
C MET A 231 35.55 26.23 2.99
N VAL A 232 34.98 27.42 2.84
CA VAL A 232 33.58 27.70 3.23
C VAL A 232 32.61 26.87 2.39
N VAL A 233 32.81 26.80 1.08
CA VAL A 233 31.98 25.98 0.19
C VAL A 233 32.06 24.50 0.57
N LEU A 234 33.26 23.96 0.78
CA LEU A 234 33.42 22.56 1.20
C LEU A 234 32.80 22.30 2.58
N GLY A 235 32.96 23.22 3.54
CA GLY A 235 32.38 23.12 4.87
C GLY A 235 30.86 23.15 4.86
N THR A 236 30.26 24.06 4.09
CA THR A 236 28.79 24.15 3.94
C THR A 236 28.21 22.91 3.25
N LEU A 237 28.88 22.39 2.21
CA LEU A 237 28.49 21.14 1.55
C LEU A 237 28.56 19.93 2.51
N ALA A 238 29.63 19.83 3.30
CA ALA A 238 29.78 18.78 4.30
C ALA A 238 28.70 18.88 5.39
N MET A 239 28.43 20.07 5.91
CA MET A 239 27.36 20.31 6.89
C MET A 239 25.99 19.95 6.32
N MET A 240 25.68 20.38 5.10
CA MET A 240 24.42 20.06 4.43
C MET A 240 24.25 18.55 4.21
N TYR A 241 25.32 17.84 3.84
CA TYR A 241 25.32 16.39 3.72
C TYR A 241 24.95 15.71 5.05
N LEU A 242 25.59 16.12 6.15
CA LEU A 242 25.32 15.57 7.48
C LEU A 242 23.88 15.84 7.94
N LEU A 243 23.38 17.06 7.72
CA LEU A 243 22.01 17.43 8.07
C LEU A 243 20.98 16.63 7.25
N LEU A 244 21.16 16.50 5.94
CA LEU A 244 20.28 15.68 5.09
C LEU A 244 20.28 14.22 5.54
N GLN A 245 21.45 13.69 5.89
CA GLN A 245 21.57 12.31 6.36
C GLN A 245 20.85 12.09 7.70
N TRP A 246 20.91 13.06 8.61
CA TRP A 246 20.32 12.93 9.94
C TRP A 246 18.82 13.24 9.97
N ILE A 247 18.37 14.27 9.25
CA ILE A 247 16.99 14.78 9.27
C ILE A 247 16.10 14.02 8.27
N VAL A 248 16.59 13.73 7.06
CA VAL A 248 15.73 13.21 5.98
C VAL A 248 15.96 11.72 5.75
N ILE A 249 17.22 11.30 5.57
CA ILE A 249 17.52 9.94 5.10
C ILE A 249 17.26 8.89 6.17
N LYS A 250 17.71 9.11 7.41
CA LYS A 250 17.54 8.13 8.49
C LYS A 250 16.07 7.78 8.78
N PRO A 251 15.14 8.74 8.97
CA PRO A 251 13.73 8.40 9.20
C PRO A 251 13.09 7.67 8.02
N LEU A 252 13.35 8.13 6.78
CA LEU A 252 12.86 7.46 5.58
C LEU A 252 13.43 6.03 5.44
N ALA A 253 14.67 5.82 5.87
CA ALA A 253 15.28 4.51 5.87
C ALA A 253 14.63 3.55 6.86
N HIS A 254 14.28 4.00 8.07
CA HIS A 254 13.51 3.20 9.01
C HIS A 254 12.14 2.80 8.45
N MET A 255 11.41 3.74 7.82
CA MET A 255 10.14 3.41 7.15
C MET A 255 10.33 2.36 6.06
N THR A 256 11.39 2.48 5.26
CA THR A 256 11.70 1.54 4.18
C THR A 256 12.02 0.14 4.73
N VAL A 257 12.79 0.05 5.81
CA VAL A 257 13.11 -1.22 6.46
C VAL A 257 11.85 -1.89 7.00
N ILE A 258 10.98 -1.14 7.70
CA ILE A 258 9.73 -1.70 8.24
C ILE A 258 8.81 -2.14 7.10
N ALA A 259 8.66 -1.32 6.05
CA ALA A 259 7.86 -1.69 4.88
C ALA A 259 8.39 -2.94 4.17
N HIS A 260 9.71 -3.06 4.03
CA HIS A 260 10.35 -4.24 3.45
C HIS A 260 10.18 -5.49 4.32
N ASP A 261 10.31 -5.35 5.64
CA ASP A 261 10.09 -6.46 6.59
C ASP A 261 8.63 -6.94 6.59
N ILE A 262 7.67 -6.03 6.38
CA ILE A 262 6.26 -6.38 6.19
C ILE A 262 6.02 -7.07 4.85
N ALA A 263 6.72 -6.67 3.78
CA ALA A 263 6.50 -7.17 2.42
C ALA A 263 7.24 -8.47 2.08
N GLU A 264 8.51 -8.59 2.48
CA GLU A 264 9.40 -9.73 2.18
C GLU A 264 9.79 -10.55 3.41
N GLY A 265 9.61 -10.00 4.62
CA GLY A 265 9.94 -10.69 5.87
C GLY A 265 8.81 -11.57 6.40
N GLU A 266 8.71 -11.66 7.72
CA GLU A 266 7.67 -12.45 8.40
C GLU A 266 6.30 -11.74 8.45
N GLY A 267 6.20 -10.53 7.90
CA GLY A 267 4.96 -9.76 7.95
C GLY A 267 4.65 -9.22 9.34
N ASP A 268 5.67 -8.90 10.15
CA ASP A 268 5.50 -8.42 11.52
C ASP A 268 4.87 -7.02 11.56
N LEU A 269 3.54 -6.98 11.71
CA LEU A 269 2.75 -5.76 11.83
C LEU A 269 2.78 -5.13 13.22
N THR A 270 3.64 -5.59 14.14
CA THR A 270 3.80 -4.96 15.46
C THR A 270 4.82 -3.82 15.45
N LYS A 271 5.70 -3.78 14.43
CA LYS A 271 6.69 -2.71 14.27
C LYS A 271 6.04 -1.38 13.96
N ARG A 272 6.64 -0.30 14.46
CA ARG A 272 6.18 1.08 14.26
C ARG A 272 7.36 1.97 13.93
N VAL A 273 7.10 2.97 13.10
CA VAL A 273 8.08 4.01 12.79
C VAL A 273 8.12 4.99 13.97
N PRO A 274 9.30 5.33 14.51
CA PRO A 274 9.41 6.40 15.51
C PRO A 274 9.02 7.73 14.87
N VAL A 275 8.04 8.43 15.48
CA VAL A 275 7.54 9.72 15.00
C VAL A 275 8.10 10.81 15.91
N ASP A 276 9.31 11.25 15.59
CA ASP A 276 9.97 12.36 16.26
C ASP A 276 9.90 13.61 15.37
N GLY A 277 9.40 14.72 15.91
CA GLY A 277 9.34 16.00 15.18
C GLY A 277 7.93 16.44 14.80
N ARG A 278 7.86 17.46 13.93
CA ARG A 278 6.63 18.10 13.45
C ARG A 278 6.70 18.46 11.95
N ASP A 279 7.57 17.78 11.21
CA ASP A 279 7.74 17.97 9.77
C ASP A 279 6.91 16.94 8.98
N GLU A 280 6.95 17.06 7.65
CA GLU A 280 6.23 16.20 6.72
C GLU A 280 6.68 14.74 6.80
N ILE A 281 7.92 14.48 7.24
CA ILE A 281 8.45 13.13 7.42
C ILE A 281 7.85 12.51 8.69
N ALA A 282 7.75 13.26 9.78
CA ALA A 282 7.04 12.83 10.98
C ALA A 282 5.55 12.58 10.70
N GLU A 283 4.89 13.46 9.95
CA GLU A 283 3.49 13.27 9.55
C GLU A 283 3.31 11.98 8.71
N LEU A 284 4.17 11.74 7.73
CA LEU A 284 4.17 10.50 6.94
C LEU A 284 4.36 9.26 7.83
N GLY A 285 5.27 9.31 8.80
CA GLY A 285 5.47 8.23 9.77
C GLY A 285 4.23 7.96 10.62
N GLY A 286 3.51 9.02 11.02
CA GLY A 286 2.23 8.93 11.72
C GLY A 286 1.18 8.20 10.88
N TRP A 287 0.96 8.63 9.64
CA TRP A 287 0.00 7.98 8.73
C TRP A 287 0.39 6.54 8.38
N PHE A 288 1.69 6.25 8.26
CA PHE A 288 2.20 4.90 8.05
C PHE A 288 1.86 3.98 9.24
N ASN A 289 2.01 4.47 10.47
CA ASN A 289 1.63 3.72 11.67
C ASN A 289 0.12 3.45 11.74
N VAL A 290 -0.71 4.43 11.38
CA VAL A 290 -2.19 4.26 11.29
C VAL A 290 -2.54 3.21 10.24
N PHE A 291 -1.87 3.22 9.09
CA PHE A 291 -2.05 2.22 8.04
C PHE A 291 -1.73 0.80 8.55
N ILE A 292 -0.59 0.62 9.22
CA ILE A 292 -0.23 -0.68 9.81
C ILE A 292 -1.25 -1.12 10.87
N GLU A 293 -1.71 -0.20 11.73
CA GLU A 293 -2.72 -0.52 12.75
C GLU A 293 -4.03 -1.02 12.13
N LYS A 294 -4.50 -0.39 11.05
CA LYS A 294 -5.68 -0.86 10.30
C LYS A 294 -5.45 -2.24 9.68
N LEU A 295 -4.26 -2.48 9.15
CA LEU A 295 -3.90 -3.76 8.56
C LEU A 295 -3.85 -4.88 9.61
N GLN A 296 -3.21 -4.61 10.76
CA GLN A 296 -3.19 -5.51 11.92
C GLN A 296 -4.61 -5.85 12.40
N GLY A 297 -5.49 -4.84 12.51
CA GLY A 297 -6.89 -5.06 12.88
C GLY A 297 -7.68 -5.89 11.87
N MET A 298 -7.41 -5.75 10.56
CA MET A 298 -8.01 -6.59 9.53
C MET A 298 -7.52 -8.04 9.63
N ILE A 299 -6.22 -8.27 9.78
CA ILE A 299 -5.65 -9.61 9.95
C ILE A 299 -6.21 -10.28 11.22
N GLY A 300 -6.34 -9.56 12.33
CA GLY A 300 -6.97 -10.08 13.55
C GLY A 300 -8.43 -10.50 13.35
N LYS A 301 -9.20 -9.74 12.56
CA LYS A 301 -10.58 -10.13 12.20
C LYS A 301 -10.61 -11.38 11.31
N VAL A 302 -9.70 -11.48 10.34
CA VAL A 302 -9.59 -12.67 9.48
C VAL A 302 -9.25 -13.90 10.31
N ALA A 303 -8.28 -13.81 11.21
CA ALA A 303 -7.94 -14.91 12.12
C ALA A 303 -9.15 -15.36 12.95
N HIS A 304 -9.89 -14.41 13.55
CA HIS A 304 -11.09 -14.72 14.32
C HIS A 304 -12.20 -15.38 13.48
N VAL A 305 -12.37 -14.97 12.21
CA VAL A 305 -13.33 -15.61 11.30
C VAL A 305 -12.87 -17.03 10.94
N THR A 306 -11.58 -17.23 10.68
CA THR A 306 -11.01 -18.55 10.41
C THR A 306 -11.23 -19.51 11.57
N ASP A 307 -11.04 -19.06 12.83
CA ASP A 307 -11.32 -19.87 14.01
C ASP A 307 -12.80 -20.28 14.11
N LYS A 308 -13.72 -19.35 13.80
CA LYS A 308 -15.16 -19.66 13.76
C LYS A 308 -15.51 -20.66 12.67
N VAL A 309 -14.90 -20.55 11.49
CA VAL A 309 -15.09 -21.50 10.40
C VAL A 309 -14.55 -22.88 10.79
N ALA A 310 -13.39 -22.95 11.43
CA ALA A 310 -12.83 -24.21 11.93
C ALA A 310 -13.77 -24.86 12.97
N ALA A 311 -14.26 -24.10 13.94
CA ALA A 311 -15.21 -24.59 14.95
C ALA A 311 -16.54 -25.07 14.30
N ALA A 312 -17.09 -24.30 13.37
CA ALA A 312 -18.30 -24.69 12.63
C ALA A 312 -18.07 -25.97 11.81
N SER A 313 -16.88 -26.17 11.26
CA SER A 313 -16.53 -27.37 10.48
C SER A 313 -16.45 -28.60 11.38
N VAL A 314 -15.88 -28.48 12.58
CA VAL A 314 -15.88 -29.56 13.59
C VAL A 314 -17.31 -29.92 13.99
N GLN A 315 -18.16 -28.93 14.26
CA GLN A 315 -19.56 -29.17 14.61
C GLN A 315 -20.34 -29.84 13.47
N LEU A 316 -20.15 -29.39 12.23
CA LEU A 316 -20.76 -30.01 11.05
C LEU A 316 -20.34 -31.47 10.89
N SER A 317 -19.06 -31.78 11.12
CA SER A 317 -18.56 -33.16 11.08
C SER A 317 -19.25 -34.04 12.13
N ALA A 318 -19.42 -33.53 13.36
CA ALA A 318 -20.13 -34.27 14.41
C ALA A 318 -21.61 -34.50 14.06
N THR A 319 -22.31 -33.49 13.55
CA THR A 319 -23.70 -33.62 13.11
C THR A 319 -23.85 -34.59 11.94
N ALA A 320 -22.90 -34.59 10.99
CA ALA A 320 -22.90 -35.56 9.89
C ALA A 320 -22.74 -37.00 10.38
N GLU A 321 -21.89 -37.24 11.39
CA GLU A 321 -21.71 -38.57 12.00
C GLU A 321 -22.96 -39.03 12.76
N GLU A 322 -23.60 -38.13 13.52
CA GLU A 322 -24.87 -38.41 14.18
C GLU A 322 -25.98 -38.72 13.17
N MET A 323 -26.06 -37.96 12.08
CA MET A 323 -27.00 -38.22 10.99
C MET A 323 -26.76 -39.58 10.34
N SER A 324 -25.49 -39.97 10.12
CA SER A 324 -25.15 -41.30 9.60
C SER A 324 -25.66 -42.42 10.51
N LYS A 325 -25.45 -42.30 11.82
CA LYS A 325 -26.00 -43.25 12.82
C LYS A 325 -27.53 -43.26 12.84
N GLY A 326 -28.15 -42.09 12.67
CA GLY A 326 -29.60 -41.96 12.53
C GLY A 326 -30.14 -42.70 11.31
N VAL A 327 -29.46 -42.59 10.16
CA VAL A 327 -29.82 -43.28 8.92
C VAL A 327 -29.71 -44.81 9.06
N GLU A 328 -28.70 -45.32 9.78
CA GLU A 328 -28.61 -46.76 10.11
C GLU A 328 -29.84 -47.21 10.92
N GLY A 329 -30.25 -46.40 11.91
CA GLY A 329 -31.46 -46.66 12.70
C GLY A 329 -32.75 -46.65 11.85
N VAL A 330 -32.90 -45.69 10.94
CA VAL A 330 -34.04 -45.63 9.99
C VAL A 330 -34.05 -46.87 9.09
N THR A 331 -32.88 -47.28 8.59
CA THR A 331 -32.75 -48.48 7.74
C THR A 331 -33.17 -49.74 8.49
N SER A 332 -32.77 -49.89 9.75
CA SER A 332 -33.18 -51.01 10.59
C SER A 332 -34.70 -51.04 10.83
N ARG A 333 -35.31 -49.90 11.14
CA ARG A 333 -36.78 -49.79 11.32
C ARG A 333 -37.54 -50.07 10.03
N ALA A 334 -37.01 -49.63 8.89
CA ALA A 334 -37.59 -49.94 7.58
C ALA A 334 -37.56 -51.45 7.31
N ALA A 335 -36.45 -52.13 7.62
CA ALA A 335 -36.35 -53.59 7.49
C ALA A 335 -37.36 -54.31 8.41
N GLN A 336 -37.48 -53.90 9.68
CA GLN A 336 -38.48 -54.46 10.60
C GLN A 336 -39.91 -54.24 10.10
N THR A 337 -40.20 -53.06 9.55
CA THR A 337 -41.52 -52.76 8.96
C THR A 337 -41.79 -53.65 7.75
N ALA A 338 -40.80 -53.88 6.89
CA ALA A 338 -40.94 -54.80 5.76
C ALA A 338 -41.26 -56.23 6.23
N THR A 339 -40.56 -56.73 7.26
CA THR A 339 -40.87 -58.03 7.87
C THR A 339 -42.28 -58.09 8.45
N ALA A 340 -42.71 -57.05 9.17
CA ALA A 340 -44.07 -57.00 9.70
C ALA A 340 -45.13 -56.99 8.58
N VAL A 341 -44.84 -56.35 7.45
CA VAL A 341 -45.71 -56.37 6.26
C VAL A 341 -45.76 -57.77 5.63
N GLU A 342 -44.65 -58.50 5.58
CA GLU A 342 -44.62 -59.89 5.12
C GLU A 342 -45.47 -60.81 6.04
N GLU A 343 -45.34 -60.67 7.36
CA GLU A 343 -46.17 -61.42 8.33
C GLU A 343 -47.66 -61.07 8.23
N MET A 344 -47.98 -59.77 8.05
CA MET A 344 -49.36 -59.34 7.80
C MET A 344 -49.91 -59.95 6.52
N ASN A 345 -49.15 -59.97 5.43
CA ASN A 345 -49.58 -60.58 4.17
C ASN A 345 -49.85 -62.09 4.33
N ALA A 346 -49.00 -62.80 5.09
CA ALA A 346 -49.23 -64.20 5.39
C ALA A 346 -50.52 -64.41 6.19
N THR A 347 -50.76 -63.58 7.21
CA THR A 347 -51.97 -63.64 8.05
C THR A 347 -53.23 -63.30 7.24
N VAL A 348 -53.18 -62.29 6.37
CA VAL A 348 -54.28 -61.97 5.44
C VAL A 348 -54.57 -63.15 4.52
N GLY A 349 -53.53 -63.84 4.03
CA GLY A 349 -53.67 -65.07 3.25
C GLY A 349 -54.38 -66.19 4.03
N GLU A 350 -54.00 -66.41 5.29
CA GLU A 350 -54.64 -67.40 6.17
C GLU A 350 -56.10 -67.04 6.48
N VAL A 351 -56.39 -65.76 6.76
CA VAL A 351 -57.75 -65.25 6.98
C VAL A 351 -58.61 -65.46 5.74
N ALA A 352 -58.09 -65.18 4.54
CA ALA A 352 -58.79 -65.43 3.29
C ALA A 352 -59.08 -66.92 3.09
N GLN A 353 -58.11 -67.79 3.39
CA GLN A 353 -58.29 -69.24 3.31
C GLN A 353 -59.35 -69.74 4.31
N ASN A 354 -59.29 -69.29 5.56
CA ASN A 354 -60.25 -69.67 6.59
C ASN A 354 -61.66 -69.14 6.28
N SER A 355 -61.77 -67.93 5.75
CA SER A 355 -63.05 -67.38 5.26
C SER A 355 -63.62 -68.21 4.12
N GLY A 356 -62.77 -68.66 3.18
CA GLY A 356 -63.15 -69.59 2.11
C GLY A 356 -63.66 -70.93 2.66
N LYS A 357 -62.93 -71.55 3.60
CA LYS A 357 -63.37 -72.79 4.27
C LYS A 357 -64.71 -72.60 5.01
N ALA A 358 -64.88 -71.49 5.73
CA ALA A 358 -66.10 -71.17 6.43
C ALA A 358 -67.29 -71.01 5.46
N ALA A 359 -67.08 -70.37 4.31
CA ALA A 359 -68.10 -70.26 3.26
C ALA A 359 -68.49 -71.64 2.71
N THR A 360 -67.53 -72.52 2.44
CA THR A 360 -67.79 -73.91 2.00
C THR A 360 -68.57 -74.69 3.06
N MET A 361 -68.15 -74.66 4.33
CA MET A 361 -68.85 -75.35 5.41
C MET A 361 -70.29 -74.80 5.61
N ALA A 362 -70.50 -73.50 5.45
CA ALA A 362 -71.82 -72.91 5.50
C ALA A 362 -72.71 -73.42 4.34
N GLN A 363 -72.17 -73.55 3.14
CA GLN A 363 -72.86 -74.16 1.99
C GLN A 363 -73.24 -75.63 2.26
N GLU A 364 -72.32 -76.43 2.78
CA GLU A 364 -72.59 -77.83 3.15
C GLU A 364 -73.66 -77.93 4.25
N THR A 365 -73.63 -77.03 5.23
CA THR A 365 -74.63 -76.95 6.31
C THR A 365 -76.01 -76.63 5.74
N VAL A 366 -76.10 -75.67 4.80
CA VAL A 366 -77.37 -75.35 4.11
C VAL A 366 -77.89 -76.58 3.36
N GLN A 367 -77.02 -77.30 2.65
CA GLN A 367 -77.41 -78.50 1.91
C GLN A 367 -77.89 -79.62 2.84
N THR A 368 -77.21 -79.80 3.98
CA THR A 368 -77.62 -80.77 5.01
C THR A 368 -78.96 -80.39 5.65
N ALA A 369 -79.17 -79.11 5.94
CA ALA A 369 -80.44 -78.61 6.48
C ALA A 369 -81.60 -78.77 5.48
N GLN A 370 -81.35 -78.59 4.17
CA GLN A 370 -82.31 -78.89 3.11
C GLN A 370 -82.67 -80.38 3.09
N GLY A 371 -81.69 -81.28 3.12
CA GLY A 371 -81.95 -82.72 3.22
C GLY A 371 -82.73 -83.10 4.49
N GLY A 372 -82.41 -82.49 5.63
CA GLY A 372 -83.16 -82.67 6.87
C GLY A 372 -84.62 -82.20 6.78
N ARG A 373 -84.86 -81.07 6.09
CA ARG A 373 -86.21 -80.58 5.80
C ARG A 373 -87.01 -81.59 4.98
N ASP A 374 -86.40 -82.22 3.99
CA ASP A 374 -87.06 -83.21 3.14
C ASP A 374 -87.49 -84.44 3.94
N VAL A 375 -86.60 -84.96 4.82
CA VAL A 375 -86.91 -86.08 5.74
C VAL A 375 -88.06 -85.73 6.69
N VAL A 376 -88.08 -84.51 7.25
CA VAL A 376 -89.19 -84.05 8.11
C VAL A 376 -90.49 -83.97 7.31
N SER A 377 -90.45 -83.48 6.07
CA SER A 377 -91.62 -83.43 5.19
C SER A 377 -92.17 -84.82 4.89
N GLU A 378 -91.30 -85.79 4.62
CA GLU A 378 -91.67 -87.20 4.42
C GLU A 378 -92.29 -87.80 5.68
N THR A 379 -91.72 -87.49 6.86
CA THR A 379 -92.26 -87.93 8.15
C THR A 379 -93.66 -87.37 8.42
N ILE A 380 -93.90 -86.09 8.12
CA ILE A 380 -95.24 -85.48 8.24
C ILE A 380 -96.24 -86.17 7.31
N ALA A 381 -95.86 -86.45 6.06
CA ALA A 381 -96.69 -87.18 5.13
C ALA A 381 -97.03 -88.60 5.64
N GLY A 382 -96.04 -89.30 6.21
CA GLY A 382 -96.25 -90.61 6.86
C GLY A 382 -97.20 -90.52 8.05
N MET A 383 -97.07 -89.51 8.91
CA MET A 383 -97.99 -89.30 10.03
C MET A 383 -99.42 -89.00 9.57
N GLN A 384 -99.59 -88.30 8.45
CA GLN A 384 -100.91 -88.09 7.85
C GLN A 384 -101.54 -89.41 7.41
N GLN A 385 -100.76 -90.29 6.75
CA GLN A 385 -101.24 -91.63 6.38
C GLN A 385 -101.64 -92.47 7.60
N ILE A 386 -100.87 -92.39 8.69
CA ILE A 386 -101.21 -93.07 9.95
C ILE A 386 -102.51 -92.51 10.52
N SER A 387 -102.67 -91.19 10.56
CA SER A 387 -103.90 -90.53 11.04
C SER A 387 -105.14 -90.99 10.24
N ASP A 388 -105.01 -91.09 8.92
CA ASP A 388 -106.07 -91.56 8.03
C ASP A 388 -106.41 -93.04 8.31
N ALA A 389 -105.40 -93.89 8.49
CA ALA A 389 -105.57 -95.31 8.82
C ALA A 389 -106.22 -95.52 10.20
N VAL A 390 -105.87 -94.69 11.20
CA VAL A 390 -106.49 -94.71 12.53
C VAL A 390 -107.96 -94.28 12.44
N THR A 391 -108.27 -93.24 11.67
CA THR A 391 -109.64 -92.77 11.45
C THR A 391 -110.50 -93.84 10.76
N GLN A 392 -109.92 -94.53 9.77
CA GLN A 392 -110.58 -95.66 9.11
C GLN A 392 -110.83 -96.82 10.08
N SER A 393 -109.84 -97.16 10.91
CA SER A 393 -109.97 -98.21 11.93
C SER A 393 -111.07 -97.88 12.95
N ALA A 394 -111.17 -96.63 13.40
CA ALA A 394 -112.24 -96.17 14.30
C ALA A 394 -113.63 -96.32 13.65
N SER A 395 -113.76 -96.04 12.34
CA SER A 395 -115.00 -96.25 11.59
C SER A 395 -115.40 -97.72 11.53
N ILE A 396 -114.44 -98.62 11.28
CA ILE A 396 -114.67 -100.07 11.29
C ILE A 396 -115.12 -100.55 12.68
N ILE A 397 -114.47 -100.08 13.74
CA ILE A 397 -114.85 -100.41 15.12
C ILE A 397 -116.26 -99.91 15.45
N ALA A 398 -116.63 -98.69 15.02
CA ALA A 398 -117.97 -98.16 15.21
C ALA A 398 -119.04 -98.99 14.45
N ALA A 399 -118.73 -99.41 13.22
CA ALA A 399 -119.59 -100.31 12.46
C ALA A 399 -119.76 -101.67 13.15
N LEU A 400 -118.68 -102.24 13.68
CA LEU A 400 -118.70 -103.48 14.45
C LEU A 400 -119.54 -103.34 15.73
N GLY A 401 -119.44 -102.19 16.42
CA GLY A 401 -120.29 -101.87 17.58
C GLY A 401 -121.77 -101.91 17.21
N LYS A 402 -122.16 -101.27 16.09
CA LYS A 402 -123.53 -101.29 15.58
C LYS A 402 -124.01 -102.70 15.24
N SER A 403 -123.17 -103.53 14.61
CA SER A 403 -123.51 -104.93 14.35
C SER A 403 -123.65 -105.74 15.65
N SER A 404 -122.85 -105.44 16.67
CA SER A 404 -122.94 -106.10 17.99
C SER A 404 -124.25 -105.74 18.71
N ASP A 405 -124.70 -104.48 18.62
CA ASP A 405 -126.01 -104.05 19.14
C ASP A 405 -127.16 -104.77 18.43
N GLN A 406 -127.10 -104.90 17.10
CA GLN A 406 -128.08 -105.66 16.31
C GLN A 406 -128.11 -107.13 16.71
N ILE A 407 -126.94 -107.75 16.94
CA ILE A 407 -126.87 -109.12 17.47
C ILE A 407 -127.51 -109.16 18.87
N GLY A 408 -127.26 -108.17 19.72
CA GLY A 408 -127.89 -108.05 21.04
C GLY A 408 -129.42 -107.98 20.97
N GLU A 409 -129.99 -107.24 20.02
CA GLU A 409 -131.44 -107.21 19.79
C GLU A 409 -131.98 -108.57 19.31
N ILE A 410 -131.26 -109.25 18.41
CA ILE A 410 -131.63 -110.60 17.95
C ILE A 410 -131.61 -111.58 19.12
N VAL A 411 -130.57 -111.56 19.96
CA VAL A 411 -130.47 -112.43 21.15
C VAL A 411 -131.63 -112.18 22.12
N ARG A 412 -131.97 -110.90 22.38
CA ARG A 412 -133.12 -110.53 23.22
C ARG A 412 -134.43 -111.08 22.66
N THR A 413 -134.60 -111.00 21.34
CA THR A 413 -135.76 -111.59 20.63
C THR A 413 -135.78 -113.12 20.74
N ILE A 414 -134.62 -113.78 20.69
CA ILE A 414 -134.52 -115.25 20.88
C ILE A 414 -134.89 -115.61 22.33
N GLU A 415 -134.47 -114.82 23.30
CA GLU A 415 -134.80 -114.99 24.73
C GLU A 415 -136.32 -114.87 24.95
N ASP A 416 -136.96 -113.86 24.37
CA ASP A 416 -138.41 -113.70 24.40
C ASP A 416 -139.16 -114.88 23.74
N ILE A 417 -138.64 -115.40 22.62
CA ILE A 417 -139.20 -116.61 21.97
C ILE A 417 -138.99 -117.85 22.84
N ALA A 418 -137.83 -118.00 23.48
CA ALA A 418 -137.52 -119.11 24.36
C ALA A 418 -138.46 -119.12 25.57
N ASP A 419 -138.72 -117.97 26.17
CA ASP A 419 -139.67 -117.82 27.29
C ASP A 419 -141.12 -118.12 26.87
N GLN A 420 -141.55 -117.65 25.69
CA GLN A 420 -142.84 -118.02 25.13
C GLN A 420 -142.93 -119.53 24.86
N THR A 421 -141.88 -120.13 24.32
CA THR A 421 -141.82 -121.57 24.03
C THR A 421 -141.87 -122.38 25.32
N ASN A 422 -141.18 -121.94 26.37
CA ASN A 422 -141.22 -122.55 27.70
C ASN A 422 -142.63 -122.51 28.31
N LEU A 423 -143.34 -121.38 28.18
CA LEU A 423 -144.74 -121.27 28.62
C LEU A 423 -145.70 -122.14 27.80
N LEU A 424 -145.49 -122.23 26.48
CA LEU A 424 -146.26 -123.11 25.59
C LEU A 424 -146.05 -124.59 25.93
N ALA A 425 -144.79 -124.98 26.13
CA ALA A 425 -144.39 -126.33 26.54
C ALA A 425 -145.03 -126.71 27.88
N LEU A 426 -144.96 -125.82 28.87
CA LEU A 426 -145.59 -126.04 30.18
C LEU A 426 -147.11 -126.20 30.07
N ASN A 427 -147.79 -125.35 29.29
CA ASN A 427 -149.23 -125.48 29.08
C ASN A 427 -149.59 -126.80 28.37
N ALA A 428 -148.78 -127.23 27.39
CA ALA A 428 -148.96 -128.50 26.71
C ALA A 428 -148.72 -129.70 27.66
N ALA A 429 -147.72 -129.63 28.54
CA ALA A 429 -147.44 -130.65 29.55
C ALA A 429 -148.59 -130.77 30.58
N ILE A 430 -149.15 -129.64 31.02
CA ILE A 430 -150.33 -129.60 31.91
C ILE A 430 -151.54 -130.27 31.26
N GLU A 431 -151.87 -129.91 30.01
CA GLU A 431 -153.06 -130.45 29.35
C GLU A 431 -152.89 -131.93 28.95
N ALA A 432 -151.67 -132.35 28.63
CA ALA A 432 -151.34 -133.76 28.42
C ALA A 432 -151.52 -134.60 29.69
N ALA A 433 -151.17 -134.07 30.87
CA ALA A 433 -151.42 -134.74 32.15
C ALA A 433 -152.93 -134.90 32.45
N ARG A 434 -153.76 -134.00 31.93
CA ARG A 434 -155.22 -133.99 32.12
C ARG A 434 -155.94 -135.09 31.32
N ALA A 435 -155.38 -135.51 30.19
CA ALA A 435 -155.97 -136.53 29.30
C ALA A 435 -155.74 -138.00 29.76
N GLY A 436 -155.08 -138.21 30.91
CA GLY A 436 -154.87 -139.53 31.50
C GLY A 436 -154.05 -140.48 30.60
N GLU A 437 -154.37 -141.78 30.60
CA GLU A 437 -153.60 -142.81 29.87
C GLU A 437 -153.52 -142.56 28.34
N GLN A 438 -154.44 -141.80 27.75
CA GLN A 438 -154.40 -141.41 26.33
C GLN A 438 -153.43 -140.24 26.04
N GLY A 439 -153.00 -139.48 27.05
CA GLY A 439 -152.16 -138.27 26.93
C GLY A 439 -150.66 -138.48 27.19
N ARG A 440 -150.25 -139.68 27.59
CA ARG A 440 -148.90 -139.98 28.11
C ARG A 440 -147.77 -139.77 27.10
N GLY A 441 -148.04 -139.96 25.81
CA GLY A 441 -147.08 -139.68 24.73
C GLY A 441 -146.87 -138.19 24.47
N PHE A 442 -147.87 -137.35 24.72
CA PHE A 442 -147.79 -135.90 24.50
C PHE A 442 -147.04 -135.18 25.63
N ALA A 443 -147.14 -135.66 26.89
CA ALA A 443 -146.46 -135.07 28.04
C ALA A 443 -144.92 -135.29 28.07
N VAL A 444 -144.40 -136.20 27.25
CA VAL A 444 -142.94 -136.43 27.13
C VAL A 444 -142.31 -135.53 26.06
N VAL A 445 -143.12 -135.03 25.11
CA VAL A 445 -142.68 -134.16 24.01
C VAL A 445 -142.86 -132.68 24.37
N ALA A 446 -143.92 -132.35 25.10
CA ALA A 446 -144.14 -131.06 25.74
C ALA A 446 -143.25 -130.92 26.98
#